data_AF-A0A7K2N351-F1
#
_entry.id   AF-A0A7K2N351-F1
#
_cell.length_a   1.000
_cell.length_b   1.000
_cell.length_c   1.000
_cell.angle_alpha   90.00
_cell.angle_beta   90.00
_cell.angle_gamma   90.00
#
_symmetry.space_group_name_H-M   'P 1'
#
loop_
_entity.id
_entity.type
_entity.pdbx_description
1 polymer ?
#
loop_
_entity_poly.entity_id
_entity_poly.type
_entity_poly.pdbx_seq_one_letter_code
_entity_poly.pdbx_strand_id
1 'polypeptide(L)'
;RLVTFGSQADKPFVPGVPVGTITRIDPNGGDLTRILDVTPFVSFTKLDIVGVVVQAPAKDPRDAVLPDKPKPEPTPTVTVTVTPGADPEGRAQDGENDATGQNDAAGQNDAGGQNDQTDQQNEQTEP
;
A
#
# COMPACT_ATOMS: atom_id res chain seq x y z
N ARG A 1 -1.89 -0.03 16.38
CA ARG A 1 -2.77 0.32 17.53
C ARG A 1 -1.90 0.82 18.68
N LEU A 2 -2.41 1.70 19.53
CA LEU A 2 -1.74 2.18 20.73
C LEU A 2 -2.56 1.85 21.98
N VAL A 3 -1.91 1.28 22.98
CA VAL A 3 -2.47 0.92 24.29
C VAL A 3 -1.51 1.37 25.40
N THR A 4 -1.99 1.51 26.63
CA THR A 4 -1.10 1.79 27.77
C THR A 4 -0.17 0.60 28.04
N PHE A 5 1.10 0.89 28.27
CA PHE A 5 2.06 -0.14 28.71
C PHE A 5 1.87 -0.52 30.19
N GLY A 6 1.28 0.38 30.98
CA GLY A 6 1.23 0.28 32.42
C GLY A 6 2.42 0.99 33.09
N SER A 7 2.29 1.24 34.38
CA SER A 7 3.33 1.82 35.24
C SER A 7 3.85 0.77 36.22
N GLN A 8 4.91 1.09 36.97
CA GLN A 8 5.40 0.21 38.02
C GLN A 8 4.26 -0.11 39.02
N ALA A 9 4.12 -1.40 39.36
CA ALA A 9 3.02 -1.90 40.19
C ALA A 9 1.62 -1.49 39.71
N ASP A 10 1.47 -1.31 38.39
CA ASP A 10 0.23 -0.89 37.70
C ASP A 10 -0.35 0.45 38.17
N LYS A 11 0.51 1.33 38.71
CA LYS A 11 0.10 2.63 39.26
C LYS A 11 1.00 3.77 38.75
N PRO A 12 0.42 4.87 38.24
CA PRO A 12 -1.02 5.14 38.16
C PRO A 12 -1.72 4.47 36.97
N PHE A 13 -0.97 4.04 35.94
CA PHE A 13 -1.57 3.48 34.74
C PHE A 13 -1.52 1.96 34.76
N VAL A 14 -2.67 1.33 34.58
CA VAL A 14 -2.75 -0.12 34.32
C VAL A 14 -2.38 -0.40 32.86
N PRO A 15 -1.84 -1.59 32.56
CA PRO A 15 -1.56 -2.00 31.18
C PRO A 15 -2.84 -2.28 30.38
N GLY A 16 -2.76 -2.08 29.06
CA GLY A 16 -3.75 -2.53 28.08
C GLY A 16 -4.88 -1.56 27.78
N VAL A 17 -5.01 -0.43 28.47
CA VAL A 17 -6.09 0.54 28.21
C VAL A 17 -5.95 1.08 26.78
N PRO A 18 -7.01 0.98 25.94
CA PRO A 18 -6.94 1.45 24.55
C PRO A 18 -6.80 2.97 24.49
N VAL A 19 -5.80 3.45 23.74
CA VAL A 19 -5.59 4.88 23.53
C VAL A 19 -6.13 5.30 22.17
N GLY A 20 -5.73 4.59 21.12
CA GLY A 20 -6.13 4.93 19.75
C GLY A 20 -5.50 4.07 18.67
N THR A 21 -5.72 4.47 17.43
CA THR A 21 -5.14 3.85 16.24
C THR A 21 -4.05 4.74 15.66
N ILE A 22 -2.94 4.13 15.26
CA ILE A 22 -1.82 4.83 14.63
C ILE A 22 -2.21 5.12 13.19
N THR A 23 -2.13 6.39 12.77
CA THR A 23 -2.47 6.82 11.41
C THR A 23 -1.24 7.09 10.55
N ARG A 24 -0.13 7.50 11.18
CA ARG A 24 1.14 7.76 10.50
C ARG A 24 2.29 7.46 11.44
N ILE A 25 3.40 7.01 10.85
CA ILE A 25 4.68 6.84 11.53
C ILE A 25 5.65 7.75 10.79
N ASP A 26 6.32 8.65 11.50
CA ASP A 26 7.37 9.48 10.93
C ASP A 26 8.71 8.72 10.98
N PRO A 27 9.29 8.35 9.84
CA PRO A 27 10.60 7.72 9.79
C PRO A 27 11.67 8.79 10.00
N ASN A 28 12.12 8.95 11.25
CA ASN A 28 13.28 9.79 11.56
C ASN A 28 14.51 9.13 10.92
N GLY A 29 14.99 9.68 9.79
CA GLY A 29 15.96 9.08 8.87
C GLY A 29 17.33 8.74 9.46
N GLY A 30 17.40 7.70 10.27
CA GLY A 30 18.60 7.20 10.95
C GLY A 30 18.56 7.27 12.48
N ASP A 31 17.56 7.90 13.08
CA ASP A 31 17.44 7.99 14.54
C ASP A 31 16.82 6.73 15.15
N LEU A 32 17.22 6.41 16.39
CA LEU A 32 16.74 5.23 17.13
C LEU A 32 15.24 5.33 17.49
N THR A 33 14.73 6.55 17.65
CA THR A 33 13.35 6.80 18.07
C THR A 33 12.47 7.16 16.88
N ARG A 34 11.18 6.82 16.96
CA ARG A 34 10.16 7.19 15.96
C ARG A 34 9.03 7.96 16.61
N ILE A 35 8.46 8.89 15.86
CA ILE A 35 7.27 9.67 16.27
C ILE A 35 6.05 9.10 15.53
N LEU A 36 4.90 9.06 16.20
CA LEU A 36 3.66 8.49 15.67
C LEU A 36 2.50 9.47 15.84
N ASP A 37 1.68 9.59 14.79
CA ASP A 37 0.38 10.24 14.86
C ASP A 37 -0.70 9.22 15.21
N VAL A 38 -1.58 9.58 16.15
CA VAL A 38 -2.59 8.67 16.70
C VAL A 38 -3.96 9.33 16.68
N THR A 39 -4.95 8.63 16.13
CA THR A 39 -6.37 8.97 16.29
C THR A 39 -6.90 8.31 17.56
N PRO A 40 -7.35 9.10 18.58
CA PRO A 40 -7.90 8.54 19.81
C PRO A 40 -9.21 7.79 19.57
N PHE A 41 -9.50 6.78 20.39
CA PHE A 41 -10.81 6.11 20.36
C PHE A 41 -11.94 6.91 21.01
N VAL A 42 -11.60 7.93 21.82
CA VAL A 42 -12.57 8.72 22.58
C VAL A 42 -12.69 10.14 22.04
N SER A 43 -13.89 10.72 22.14
CA SER A 43 -14.15 12.14 21.82
C SER A 43 -14.20 12.97 23.09
N PHE A 44 -13.13 13.71 23.38
CA PHE A 44 -13.01 14.49 24.64
C PHE A 44 -14.05 15.60 24.81
N THR A 45 -14.72 16.03 23.74
CA THR A 45 -15.75 17.08 23.79
C THR A 45 -17.16 16.56 24.04
N LYS A 46 -17.34 15.24 24.18
CA LYS A 46 -18.65 14.57 24.33
C LYS A 46 -18.56 13.46 25.37
N LEU A 47 -18.01 13.79 26.55
CA LEU A 47 -17.88 12.85 27.66
C LEU A 47 -18.91 13.21 28.73
N ASP A 48 -19.84 12.29 28.97
CA ASP A 48 -20.83 12.43 30.05
C ASP A 48 -20.51 11.51 31.24
N ILE A 49 -20.04 10.28 30.96
CA ILE A 49 -19.74 9.26 31.96
C ILE A 49 -18.32 8.73 31.74
N VAL A 50 -17.59 8.54 32.85
CA VAL A 50 -16.23 8.01 32.84
C VAL A 50 -16.08 6.86 33.84
N GLY A 51 -15.29 5.85 33.48
CA GLY A 51 -14.85 4.80 34.39
C GLY A 51 -13.44 5.09 34.90
N VAL A 52 -13.24 5.07 36.21
CA VAL A 52 -11.92 5.23 36.83
C VAL A 52 -11.36 3.86 37.18
N VAL A 53 -10.19 3.54 36.65
CA VAL A 53 -9.49 2.30 36.97
C VAL A 53 -8.61 2.51 38.21
N VAL A 54 -8.94 1.83 39.31
CA VAL A 54 -8.23 1.96 40.60
C VAL A 54 -7.30 0.77 40.89
N GLN A 55 -7.48 -0.33 40.17
CA GLN A 55 -6.70 -1.56 40.32
C GLN A 55 -6.58 -2.26 38.96
N ALA A 56 -5.43 -2.85 38.68
CA ALA A 56 -5.25 -3.70 37.51
C ALA A 56 -6.14 -4.95 37.61
N PRO A 57 -6.59 -5.49 36.47
CA PRO A 57 -7.27 -6.78 36.44
C PRO A 57 -6.43 -7.87 37.11
N ALA A 58 -7.06 -8.70 37.97
CA ALA A 58 -6.37 -9.78 38.70
C ALA A 58 -5.82 -10.89 37.79
N LYS A 59 -6.24 -10.93 36.53
CA LYS A 59 -5.75 -11.85 35.48
C LYS A 59 -5.37 -11.00 34.27
N ASP A 60 -4.30 -11.39 33.58
CA ASP A 60 -3.83 -10.71 32.37
C ASP A 60 -4.98 -10.56 31.35
N PRO A 61 -5.42 -9.31 31.06
CA PRO A 61 -6.54 -9.07 30.17
C PRO A 61 -6.19 -9.34 28.71
N ARG A 62 -4.91 -9.51 28.35
CA ARG A 62 -4.44 -9.64 26.96
C ARG A 62 -5.17 -8.65 26.04
N ASP A 63 -5.76 -9.14 24.96
CA ASP A 63 -6.51 -8.37 23.96
C ASP A 63 -8.00 -8.22 24.32
N ALA A 64 -8.47 -8.65 25.49
CA ALA A 64 -9.90 -8.63 25.84
C ALA A 64 -10.50 -7.22 25.98
N VAL A 65 -9.66 -6.20 26.17
CA VAL A 65 -10.08 -4.79 26.18
C VAL A 65 -10.05 -4.15 24.79
N LEU A 66 -9.81 -4.95 23.75
CA LEU A 66 -9.64 -4.46 22.39
C LEU A 66 -10.82 -4.90 21.54
N PRO A 67 -11.31 -4.02 20.65
CA PRO A 67 -12.30 -4.42 19.67
C PRO A 67 -11.74 -5.54 18.78
N ASP A 68 -12.63 -6.42 18.33
CA ASP A 68 -12.27 -7.58 17.52
C ASP A 68 -11.45 -7.17 16.29
N LYS A 69 -10.40 -7.94 15.98
CA LYS A 69 -9.63 -7.73 14.76
C LYS A 69 -10.55 -7.93 13.56
N PRO A 70 -10.53 -7.03 12.55
CA PRO A 70 -11.29 -7.23 11.33
C PRO A 70 -10.88 -8.55 10.68
N LYS A 71 -11.88 -9.40 10.36
CA LYS A 71 -11.66 -10.69 9.72
C LYS A 71 -11.37 -10.46 8.24
N PRO A 72 -10.29 -11.04 7.67
CA PRO A 72 -10.02 -10.90 6.25
C PRO A 72 -11.13 -11.56 5.43
N GLU A 73 -11.69 -10.81 4.48
CA GLU A 73 -12.60 -11.34 3.47
C GLU A 73 -11.79 -12.05 2.37
N PRO A 74 -12.19 -13.25 1.92
CA PRO A 74 -11.49 -13.96 0.87
C PRO A 74 -11.58 -13.17 -0.45
N THR A 75 -10.43 -12.89 -1.06
CA THR A 75 -10.36 -12.32 -2.41
C THR A 75 -10.63 -13.43 -3.44
N PRO A 76 -11.61 -13.28 -4.36
CA PRO A 76 -11.87 -14.28 -5.38
C PRO A 76 -10.71 -14.34 -6.38
N THR A 77 -10.14 -15.53 -6.59
CA THR A 77 -9.16 -15.77 -7.66
C THR A 77 -9.87 -16.30 -8.89
N VAL A 78 -9.63 -15.69 -10.05
CA VAL A 78 -10.10 -16.16 -11.35
C VAL A 78 -9.04 -17.09 -11.95
N THR A 79 -9.40 -18.33 -12.25
CA THR A 79 -8.55 -19.25 -13.01
C THR A 79 -8.96 -19.20 -14.47
N VAL A 80 -8.04 -18.76 -15.34
CA VAL A 80 -8.20 -18.85 -16.80
C VAL A 80 -7.61 -20.18 -17.25
N THR A 81 -8.46 -21.08 -17.77
CA THR A 81 -8.00 -22.30 -18.43
C THR A 81 -7.85 -22.02 -19.92
N VAL A 82 -6.61 -22.00 -20.40
CA VAL A 82 -6.32 -22.04 -21.85
C VAL A 82 -6.36 -23.49 -22.33
N THR A 83 -7.11 -23.74 -23.41
CA THR A 83 -7.11 -25.03 -24.11
C THR A 83 -6.02 -24.99 -25.18
N PRO A 84 -4.95 -25.78 -25.08
CA PRO A 84 -3.94 -25.87 -26.14
C PRO A 84 -4.56 -26.52 -27.38
N GLY A 85 -4.55 -25.82 -28.51
CA GLY A 85 -5.03 -26.34 -29.81
C GLY A 85 -6.06 -25.49 -30.55
N ALA A 86 -6.39 -24.29 -30.08
CA ALA A 86 -7.17 -23.33 -30.87
C ALA A 86 -6.21 -22.43 -31.69
N ASP A 87 -6.12 -22.69 -32.99
CA ASP A 87 -5.44 -21.82 -33.96
C ASP A 87 -6.15 -20.44 -34.01
N PRO A 88 -5.44 -19.31 -33.86
CA PRO A 88 -6.03 -17.98 -33.98
C PRO A 88 -6.06 -17.54 -35.44
N GLU A 89 -6.78 -18.27 -36.31
CA GLU A 89 -7.02 -17.85 -37.69
C GLU A 89 -8.52 -17.69 -37.94
N GLY A 90 -9.05 -16.62 -37.38
CA GLY A 90 -10.34 -16.05 -37.73
C GLY A 90 -10.19 -14.72 -38.46
N ARG A 91 -9.47 -14.68 -39.58
CA ARG A 91 -9.60 -13.58 -40.56
C ARG A 91 -10.55 -14.05 -41.66
N ALA A 92 -11.84 -13.78 -41.45
CA ALA A 92 -12.79 -13.73 -42.56
C ALA A 92 -12.37 -12.56 -43.48
N GLN A 93 -11.82 -12.90 -44.64
CA GLN A 93 -11.91 -12.08 -45.84
C GLN A 93 -13.35 -12.18 -46.32
N ASP A 94 -13.96 -11.04 -46.65
CA ASP A 94 -14.91 -10.84 -47.77
C ASP A 94 -15.45 -9.42 -47.67
N GLY A 95 -14.97 -8.54 -48.55
CA GLY A 95 -15.28 -7.12 -48.56
C GLY A 95 -14.58 -6.43 -49.72
N GLU A 96 -14.86 -6.92 -50.92
CA GLU A 96 -14.55 -6.27 -52.19
C GLU A 96 -15.19 -4.88 -52.23
N ASN A 97 -14.38 -3.83 -52.23
CA ASN A 97 -14.80 -2.48 -52.56
C ASN A 97 -13.76 -1.82 -53.47
N ASP A 98 -14.20 -1.65 -54.70
CA ASP A 98 -13.57 -1.00 -55.82
C ASP A 98 -13.47 0.53 -55.60
N ALA A 99 -12.54 1.13 -56.34
CA ALA A 99 -12.48 2.52 -56.76
C ALA A 99 -11.90 3.63 -55.83
N THR A 100 -10.87 4.27 -56.42
CA THR A 100 -10.49 5.71 -56.45
C THR A 100 -9.48 6.25 -55.43
N GLY A 101 -8.34 6.69 -55.97
CA GLY A 101 -7.41 7.58 -55.26
C GLY A 101 -5.98 7.58 -55.82
N GLN A 102 -5.78 8.10 -57.03
CA GLN A 102 -4.48 8.55 -57.53
C GLN A 102 -3.73 9.38 -56.48
N ASN A 103 -2.42 9.15 -56.33
CA ASN A 103 -1.38 10.17 -56.59
C ASN A 103 0.01 9.57 -56.42
N ASP A 104 0.69 9.43 -57.55
CA ASP A 104 2.14 9.32 -57.65
C ASP A 104 2.78 10.64 -57.21
N ALA A 105 3.76 10.58 -56.31
CA ALA A 105 4.84 11.56 -56.27
C ALA A 105 6.06 10.96 -55.56
N ALA A 106 7.04 10.61 -56.38
CA ALA A 106 8.40 10.30 -55.98
C ALA A 106 9.03 11.44 -55.19
N GLY A 107 9.84 11.08 -54.19
CA GLY A 107 10.62 12.02 -53.39
C GLY A 107 11.66 11.29 -52.55
N GLN A 108 12.72 10.84 -53.21
CA GLN A 108 14.00 10.48 -52.57
C GLN A 108 14.44 11.56 -51.60
N ASN A 109 14.97 11.15 -50.43
CA ASN A 109 16.15 11.76 -49.79
C ASN A 109 16.71 10.78 -48.74
N ASP A 110 17.74 10.04 -49.15
CA ASP A 110 18.77 9.50 -48.27
C ASP A 110 19.63 10.66 -47.74
N ALA A 111 19.87 10.72 -46.42
CA ALA A 111 21.16 11.11 -45.84
C ALA A 111 21.12 11.15 -44.30
N GLY A 112 21.86 10.23 -43.68
CA GLY A 112 22.91 10.56 -42.72
C GLY A 112 22.51 11.01 -41.31
N GLY A 113 22.88 10.22 -40.30
CA GLY A 113 22.93 10.68 -38.91
C GLY A 113 23.11 9.57 -37.89
N GLN A 114 24.32 9.01 -37.81
CA GLN A 114 24.80 8.30 -36.62
C GLN A 114 24.69 9.21 -35.39
N ASN A 115 24.37 8.64 -34.23
CA ASN A 115 25.02 8.96 -32.95
C ASN A 115 24.66 7.90 -31.90
N ASP A 116 25.57 6.93 -31.77
CA ASP A 116 25.89 6.27 -30.50
C ASP A 116 26.39 7.32 -29.51
N GLN A 117 25.89 7.32 -28.25
CA GLN A 117 26.71 7.69 -27.09
C GLN A 117 26.11 7.15 -25.78
N THR A 118 26.66 5.98 -25.41
CA THR A 118 27.29 5.66 -24.11
C THR A 118 26.54 5.86 -22.79
N ASP A 119 26.24 4.70 -22.19
CA ASP A 119 26.55 4.34 -20.80
C ASP A 119 27.86 4.98 -20.31
N GLN A 120 27.80 5.73 -19.19
CA GLN A 120 28.91 5.81 -18.24
C GLN A 120 28.40 5.82 -16.80
N GLN A 121 28.85 4.77 -16.12
CA GLN A 121 28.78 4.49 -14.69
C GLN A 121 29.50 5.59 -13.91
N ASN A 122 28.97 5.98 -12.75
CA ASN A 122 29.65 6.87 -11.83
C ASN A 122 29.84 6.14 -10.49
N GLU A 123 31.00 5.49 -10.34
CA GLU A 123 31.55 5.02 -9.07
C GLU A 123 32.57 6.04 -8.51
N GLN A 124 32.75 5.98 -7.18
CA GLN A 124 33.93 6.43 -6.40
C GLN A 124 34.05 7.95 -6.07
N THR A 125 34.41 8.41 -4.86
CA THR A 125 35.23 7.81 -3.77
C THR A 125 35.01 8.59 -2.44
N GLU A 126 35.20 7.91 -1.29
CA GLU A 126 35.54 8.50 0.03
C GLU A 126 36.93 9.20 -0.02
N PRO A 127 37.30 10.00 1.00
CA PRO A 127 37.91 9.46 2.22
C PRO A 127 37.24 9.88 3.54
#